data_AF-A0A1Y6KZ83-F1
#
_entry.id   AF-A0A1Y6KZ83-F1
#
_cell.length_a   1.000
_cell.length_b   1.000
_cell.length_c   1.000
_cell.angle_alpha   90.00
_cell.angle_beta   90.00
_cell.angle_gamma   90.00
#
_symmetry.space_group_name_H-M   'P 1'
#
loop_
_entity.id
_entity.type
_entity.pdbx_description
1 polymer ?
#
loop_
_entity_poly.entity_id
_entity_poly.type
_entity_poly.pdbx_seq_one_letter_code
_entity_poly.pdbx_strand_id
1 'polypeptide(L)'
;MNKNVYIALFFLIVTFQTSQALADQENLRRCLDGNYPTLCEYHLLTATQKSQAKEAERQVNLKRCLDGNYPTLCNYSLLSEQEKQKAKQAESATLSKEKQNNAKGEVIRRTRTDSCYETSIVKPTPFMGNDGEIFKLNDGSLWEVKYEYEYLYAYYPDVIMCPSKNKLVVNGKSLNVEHVGGN
;
A
#
# COMPACT_ATOMS: atom_id res chain seq x y z
N MET A 1 -23.25 -46.03 37.36
CA MET A 1 -22.86 -44.72 36.80
C MET A 1 -24.06 -43.79 36.82
N ASN A 2 -23.90 -42.57 37.32
CA ASN A 2 -25.00 -41.65 37.61
C ASN A 2 -25.50 -40.98 36.31
N LYS A 3 -26.81 -40.92 36.07
CA LYS A 3 -27.40 -40.29 34.87
C LYS A 3 -26.88 -38.86 34.65
N ASN A 4 -26.64 -38.13 35.73
CA ASN A 4 -26.12 -36.76 35.70
C ASN A 4 -24.69 -36.65 35.15
N VAL A 5 -23.86 -37.69 35.33
CA VAL A 5 -22.49 -37.74 34.79
C VAL A 5 -22.51 -37.88 33.27
N TYR A 6 -23.42 -38.72 32.73
CA TYR A 6 -23.58 -38.88 31.28
C TYR A 6 -24.08 -37.60 30.60
N ILE A 7 -25.02 -36.89 31.24
CA ILE A 7 -25.56 -35.63 30.72
C ILE A 7 -24.44 -34.58 30.66
N ALA A 8 -23.66 -34.41 31.73
CA ALA A 8 -22.56 -33.45 31.76
C ALA A 8 -21.47 -33.76 30.72
N LEU A 9 -21.12 -35.04 30.54
CA LEU A 9 -20.16 -35.46 29.53
C LEU A 9 -20.65 -35.17 28.10
N PHE A 10 -21.94 -35.44 27.84
CA PHE A 10 -22.56 -35.20 26.55
C PHE A 10 -22.55 -33.70 26.20
N PHE A 11 -22.91 -32.83 27.16
CA PHE A 11 -22.84 -31.38 26.96
C PHE A 11 -21.42 -30.88 26.65
N LEU A 12 -20.40 -31.38 27.35
CA LEU A 12 -19.00 -31.01 27.09
C LEU A 12 -18.50 -31.44 25.71
N ILE A 13 -18.89 -32.63 25.26
CA ILE A 13 -18.50 -33.15 23.93
C ILE A 13 -19.15 -32.32 22.82
N VAL A 14 -20.44 -31.99 22.96
CA VAL A 14 -21.17 -31.20 21.97
C VAL A 14 -20.60 -29.78 21.86
N THR A 15 -20.33 -29.10 22.99
CA THR A 15 -19.76 -27.74 22.95
C THR A 15 -18.37 -27.71 22.33
N PHE A 16 -17.52 -28.70 22.61
CA PHE A 16 -16.20 -28.82 21.98
C PHE A 16 -16.29 -29.04 20.47
N GLN A 17 -17.13 -29.97 20.00
CA GLN A 17 -17.33 -30.24 18.57
C GLN A 17 -17.85 -29.01 17.81
N THR A 18 -18.79 -28.26 18.39
CA THR A 18 -19.32 -27.03 17.76
C THR A 18 -18.26 -25.93 17.64
N SER A 19 -17.35 -25.82 18.62
CA SER A 19 -16.29 -24.81 18.61
C SER A 19 -15.27 -25.09 17.50
N GLN A 20 -14.89 -26.35 17.30
CA GLN A 20 -13.99 -26.75 16.22
C GLN A 20 -14.64 -26.52 14.84
N ALA A 21 -15.91 -26.88 14.67
CA ALA A 21 -16.62 -26.69 13.41
C ALA A 21 -16.68 -25.19 12.99
N LEU A 22 -16.86 -24.28 13.94
CA LEU A 22 -16.82 -22.83 13.68
C LEU A 22 -15.42 -22.35 13.29
N ALA A 23 -14.38 -22.84 13.96
CA ALA A 23 -12.99 -22.51 13.63
C ALA A 23 -12.61 -23.02 12.21
N ASP A 24 -13.04 -24.24 11.86
CA ASP A 24 -12.82 -24.82 10.54
C ASP A 24 -13.56 -24.03 9.45
N GLN A 25 -14.80 -23.59 9.74
CA GLN A 25 -15.58 -22.74 8.84
C GLN A 25 -14.92 -21.37 8.62
N GLU A 26 -14.38 -20.75 9.67
CA GLU A 26 -13.70 -19.46 9.55
C GLU A 26 -12.37 -19.57 8.79
N ASN A 27 -11.60 -20.63 9.03
CA ASN A 27 -10.42 -20.94 8.24
C ASN A 27 -10.79 -21.13 6.75
N LEU A 28 -11.81 -21.95 6.47
CA LEU A 28 -12.29 -22.16 5.11
C LEU A 28 -12.71 -20.84 4.46
N ARG A 29 -13.48 -20.00 5.17
CA ARG A 29 -13.91 -18.69 4.68
C ARG A 29 -12.71 -17.83 4.28
N ARG A 30 -11.67 -17.77 5.11
CA ARG A 30 -10.45 -17.02 4.82
C ARG A 30 -9.68 -17.58 3.64
N CYS A 31 -9.59 -18.91 3.52
CA CYS A 31 -8.96 -19.56 2.38
C CYS A 31 -9.70 -19.27 1.07
N LEU A 32 -11.04 -19.31 1.08
CA LEU A 32 -11.86 -19.03 -0.09
C LEU A 32 -11.93 -17.54 -0.47
N ASP A 33 -11.57 -16.64 0.45
CA ASP A 33 -11.39 -15.21 0.14
C ASP A 33 -10.17 -14.97 -0.77
N GLY A 34 -9.14 -15.81 -0.67
CA GLY A 34 -7.98 -15.81 -1.57
C GLY A 34 -6.99 -14.63 -1.37
N ASN A 35 -7.31 -13.62 -0.55
CA ASN A 35 -6.42 -12.49 -0.32
C ASN A 35 -5.32 -12.77 0.72
N TYR A 36 -5.51 -13.77 1.58
CA TYR A 36 -4.61 -14.07 2.69
C TYR A 36 -4.06 -15.52 2.67
N PRO A 37 -3.30 -15.93 1.63
CA PRO A 37 -2.79 -17.30 1.52
C PRO A 37 -1.97 -17.76 2.74
N THR A 38 -1.20 -16.84 3.35
CA THR A 38 -0.36 -17.14 4.51
C THR A 38 -1.15 -17.41 5.80
N LEU A 39 -2.42 -16.99 5.84
CA LEU A 39 -3.32 -17.21 6.98
C LEU A 39 -4.31 -18.36 6.73
N CYS A 40 -4.25 -18.99 5.54
CA CYS A 40 -5.03 -20.15 5.21
C CYS A 40 -4.34 -21.41 5.73
N GLU A 41 -4.93 -22.04 6.74
CA GLU A 41 -4.42 -23.30 7.29
C GLU A 41 -4.81 -24.47 6.38
N TYR A 42 -4.07 -24.62 5.28
CA TYR A 42 -4.32 -25.64 4.25
C TYR A 42 -4.44 -27.05 4.84
N HIS A 43 -3.69 -27.36 5.89
CA HIS A 43 -3.69 -28.69 6.49
C HIS A 43 -5.04 -29.07 7.12
N LEU A 44 -5.87 -28.09 7.49
CA LEU A 44 -7.21 -28.30 8.06
C LEU A 44 -8.29 -28.48 6.98
N LEU A 45 -7.95 -28.32 5.70
CA LEU A 45 -8.90 -28.40 4.59
C LEU A 45 -8.98 -29.82 3.98
N THR A 46 -10.19 -30.19 3.54
CA THR A 46 -10.42 -31.34 2.65
C THR A 46 -9.78 -31.11 1.28
N ALA A 47 -9.56 -32.17 0.51
CA ALA A 47 -8.96 -32.07 -0.83
C ALA A 47 -9.74 -31.11 -1.77
N THR A 48 -11.06 -31.16 -1.74
CA THR A 48 -11.92 -30.25 -2.52
C THR A 48 -11.75 -28.81 -2.08
N GLN A 49 -11.78 -28.54 -0.78
CA GLN A 49 -11.59 -27.19 -0.23
C GLN A 49 -10.20 -26.63 -0.56
N LYS A 50 -9.15 -27.47 -0.53
CA LYS A 50 -7.80 -27.06 -0.96
C LYS A 50 -7.78 -26.63 -2.43
N SER A 51 -8.49 -27.35 -3.30
CA SER A 51 -8.59 -26.99 -4.72
C SER A 51 -9.31 -25.64 -4.89
N GLN A 52 -10.41 -25.45 -4.17
CA GLN A 52 -11.18 -24.20 -4.20
C GLN A 52 -10.37 -23.01 -3.66
N ALA A 53 -9.62 -23.20 -2.57
CA ALA A 53 -8.74 -22.17 -2.01
C ALA A 53 -7.64 -21.76 -2.99
N LYS A 54 -6.95 -22.74 -3.61
CA LYS A 54 -5.93 -22.47 -4.64
C LYS A 54 -6.49 -21.68 -5.81
N GLU A 55 -7.71 -22.01 -6.26
CA GLU A 55 -8.35 -21.27 -7.33
C GLU A 55 -8.72 -19.85 -6.90
N ALA A 56 -9.27 -19.65 -5.71
CA ALA A 56 -9.57 -18.33 -5.17
C ALA A 56 -8.31 -17.45 -5.08
N GLU A 57 -7.22 -17.99 -4.52
CA GLU A 57 -5.91 -17.31 -4.46
C GLU A 57 -5.37 -16.97 -5.86
N ARG A 58 -5.49 -17.90 -6.81
CA ARG A 58 -5.10 -17.69 -8.21
C ARG A 58 -5.88 -16.55 -8.85
N GLN A 59 -7.21 -16.50 -8.66
CA GLN A 59 -8.08 -15.47 -9.21
C GLN A 59 -7.77 -14.09 -8.63
N VAL A 60 -7.56 -14.00 -7.32
CA VAL A 60 -7.13 -12.76 -6.65
C VAL A 60 -5.76 -12.31 -7.16
N ASN A 61 -4.80 -13.23 -7.28
CA ASN A 61 -3.48 -12.94 -7.83
C ASN A 61 -3.58 -12.43 -9.28
N LEU A 62 -4.36 -13.10 -10.14
CA LEU A 62 -4.58 -12.68 -11.52
C LEU A 62 -5.15 -11.26 -11.59
N LYS A 63 -6.18 -10.96 -10.79
CA LYS A 63 -6.76 -9.61 -10.72
C LYS A 63 -5.70 -8.56 -10.35
N ARG A 64 -4.87 -8.85 -9.36
CA ARG A 64 -3.79 -7.94 -8.93
C ARG A 64 -2.73 -7.74 -10.00
N CYS A 65 -2.36 -8.80 -10.72
CA CYS A 65 -1.42 -8.73 -11.83
C CYS A 65 -1.96 -7.89 -13.00
N LEU A 66 -3.25 -8.04 -13.34
CA LEU A 66 -3.89 -7.32 -14.44
C LEU A 66 -4.22 -5.87 -14.10
N ASP A 67 -4.26 -5.50 -12.82
CA ASP A 67 -4.38 -4.12 -12.37
C ASP A 67 -3.12 -3.30 -12.71
N GLY A 68 -1.95 -3.94 -12.72
CA GLY A 68 -0.69 -3.33 -13.17
C GLY A 68 -0.07 -2.31 -12.19
N ASN A 69 -0.76 -1.91 -11.12
CA ASN A 69 -0.24 -0.95 -10.14
C ASN A 69 0.64 -1.60 -9.06
N TYR A 70 0.59 -2.92 -8.91
CA TYR A 70 1.34 -3.65 -7.88
C TYR A 70 2.20 -4.80 -8.45
N PRO A 71 3.20 -4.52 -9.31
CA PRO A 71 4.03 -5.56 -9.93
C PRO A 71 4.72 -6.49 -8.91
N THR A 72 5.14 -5.95 -7.76
CA THR A 72 5.83 -6.71 -6.71
C THR A 72 4.93 -7.67 -5.93
N LEU A 73 3.62 -7.45 -5.97
CA LEU A 73 2.61 -8.31 -5.33
C LEU A 73 1.98 -9.31 -6.31
N CYS A 74 2.34 -9.23 -7.59
CA CYS A 74 1.95 -10.18 -8.61
C CYS A 74 2.86 -11.42 -8.53
N ASN A 75 2.28 -12.57 -8.17
CA ASN A 75 3.00 -13.83 -8.25
C ASN A 75 2.81 -14.46 -9.63
N TYR A 76 3.80 -14.25 -10.49
CA TYR A 76 3.83 -14.77 -11.86
C TYR A 76 3.80 -16.30 -11.96
N SER A 77 4.23 -17.04 -10.92
CA SER A 77 4.24 -18.50 -10.95
C SER A 77 2.83 -19.12 -10.97
N LEU A 78 1.81 -18.35 -10.59
CA LEU A 78 0.41 -18.79 -10.58
C LEU A 78 -0.32 -18.50 -11.90
N LEU A 79 0.36 -17.87 -12.87
CA LEU A 79 -0.21 -17.45 -14.15
C LEU A 79 0.16 -18.38 -15.30
N SER A 80 -0.75 -18.54 -16.27
CA SER A 80 -0.46 -19.08 -17.59
C SER A 80 0.37 -18.09 -18.41
N GLU A 81 1.05 -18.55 -19.46
CA GLU A 81 1.86 -17.68 -20.32
C GLU A 81 1.06 -16.52 -20.93
N GLN A 82 -0.19 -16.76 -21.32
CA GLN A 82 -1.07 -15.72 -21.84
C GLN A 82 -1.40 -14.65 -20.78
N GLU A 83 -1.66 -15.07 -19.54
CA GLU A 83 -1.92 -14.14 -18.43
C GLU A 83 -0.66 -13.36 -18.06
N LYS A 84 0.52 -13.99 -18.08
CA LYS A 84 1.81 -13.29 -17.84
C LYS A 84 2.05 -12.17 -18.85
N GLN A 85 1.74 -12.41 -20.13
CA GLN A 85 1.86 -11.38 -21.16
C GLN A 85 0.91 -10.20 -20.90
N LYS A 86 -0.35 -10.48 -20.55
CA LYS A 86 -1.33 -9.45 -20.21
C LYS A 86 -0.94 -8.65 -18.96
N ALA A 87 -0.41 -9.31 -17.93
CA ALA A 87 0.09 -8.64 -16.72
C ALA A 87 1.22 -7.66 -17.08
N LYS A 88 2.22 -8.09 -17.86
CA LYS A 88 3.32 -7.21 -18.31
C LYS A 88 2.82 -6.01 -19.12
N GLN A 89 1.80 -6.22 -19.95
CA GLN A 89 1.17 -5.13 -20.70
C GLN A 89 0.47 -4.13 -19.75
N ALA A 90 -0.27 -4.63 -18.76
CA ALA A 90 -0.92 -3.79 -17.76
C ALA A 90 0.09 -2.96 -16.95
N GLU A 91 1.18 -3.58 -16.48
CA GLU A 91 2.27 -2.90 -15.79
C GLU A 91 2.93 -1.82 -16.67
N SER A 92 3.22 -2.15 -17.93
CA SER A 92 3.79 -1.19 -18.89
C SER A 92 2.85 -0.02 -19.16
N ALA A 93 1.54 -0.28 -19.24
CA ALA A 93 0.53 0.75 -19.40
C ALA A 93 0.49 1.69 -18.19
N THR A 94 0.55 1.17 -16.97
CA THR A 94 0.65 1.99 -15.74
C THR A 94 1.91 2.85 -15.74
N LEU A 95 3.08 2.27 -16.04
CA LEU A 95 4.33 3.03 -16.14
C LEU A 95 4.28 4.14 -17.21
N SER A 96 3.62 3.90 -18.35
CA SER A 96 3.45 4.93 -19.37
C SER A 96 2.55 6.07 -18.91
N LYS A 97 1.48 5.78 -18.16
CA LYS A 97 0.59 6.79 -17.57
C LYS A 97 1.33 7.63 -16.53
N GLU A 98 2.16 7.02 -15.69
CA GLU A 98 3.03 7.74 -14.75
C GLU A 98 4.00 8.66 -15.48
N LYS A 99 4.65 8.19 -16.56
CA LYS A 99 5.53 9.03 -17.39
C LYS A 99 4.78 10.19 -18.05
N GLN A 100 3.57 9.97 -18.54
CA GLN A 100 2.74 11.03 -19.11
C GLN A 100 2.30 12.05 -18.05
N ASN A 101 1.92 11.60 -16.85
CA ASN A 101 1.61 12.47 -15.73
C ASN A 101 2.82 13.27 -15.26
N ASN A 102 4.01 12.65 -15.25
CA ASN A 102 5.27 13.31 -14.92
C ASN A 102 5.68 14.33 -15.98
N ALA A 103 5.52 14.02 -17.27
CA ALA A 103 5.78 14.95 -18.38
C ALA A 103 4.79 16.13 -18.39
N LYS A 104 3.51 15.87 -18.09
CA LYS A 104 2.51 16.93 -17.90
C LYS A 104 2.82 17.79 -16.67
N GLY A 105 3.33 17.18 -15.60
CA GLY A 105 3.89 17.88 -14.44
C GLY A 105 5.10 18.74 -14.81
N GLU A 106 6.00 18.25 -15.65
CA GLU A 106 7.19 18.97 -16.13
C GLU A 106 6.84 20.17 -17.02
N VAL A 107 5.83 20.04 -17.89
CA VAL A 107 5.30 21.16 -18.69
C VAL A 107 4.69 22.24 -17.79
N ILE A 108 3.97 21.86 -16.72
CA ILE A 108 3.44 22.81 -15.73
C ILE A 108 4.59 23.47 -14.93
N ARG A 109 5.67 22.76 -14.60
CA ARG A 109 6.85 23.31 -13.89
C ARG A 109 7.57 24.40 -14.68
N ARG A 110 7.72 24.26 -16.00
CA ARG A 110 8.40 25.27 -16.84
C ARG A 110 7.63 26.60 -16.93
N THR A 111 6.34 26.61 -16.63
CA THR A 111 5.53 27.83 -16.55
C THR A 111 5.55 28.46 -15.14
N ARG A 112 6.15 27.78 -14.14
CA ARG A 112 5.99 28.07 -12.70
C ARG A 112 7.23 28.63 -12.00
N THR A 113 8.37 28.78 -12.71
CA THR A 113 9.64 29.23 -12.09
C THR A 113 9.57 30.64 -11.48
N ASP A 114 8.55 31.44 -11.79
CA ASP A 114 8.35 32.78 -11.22
C ASP A 114 7.23 32.88 -10.17
N SER A 115 6.47 31.80 -9.92
CA SER A 115 5.27 31.84 -9.06
C SER A 115 5.26 30.74 -7.99
N CYS A 116 4.86 31.10 -6.77
CA CYS A 116 4.59 30.14 -5.70
C CYS A 116 3.51 29.13 -6.08
N TYR A 117 3.56 27.93 -5.52
CA TYR A 117 2.62 26.87 -5.85
C TYR A 117 2.31 25.85 -4.77
N GLU A 118 1.09 25.32 -4.80
CA GLU A 118 0.68 24.19 -3.99
C GLU A 118 1.31 22.87 -4.48
N THR A 119 1.79 22.08 -3.52
CA THR A 119 2.42 20.76 -3.65
C THR A 119 2.33 20.04 -2.30
N SER A 120 2.93 18.86 -2.15
CA SER A 120 2.96 18.12 -0.88
C SER A 120 4.33 17.49 -0.64
N ILE A 121 4.74 17.38 0.62
CA ILE A 121 5.95 16.66 1.01
C ILE A 121 5.65 15.16 1.04
N VAL A 122 6.41 14.35 0.29
CA VAL A 122 6.21 12.89 0.23
C VAL A 122 7.26 12.11 1.01
N LYS A 123 8.41 12.72 1.32
CA LYS A 123 9.47 12.17 2.20
C LYS A 123 10.23 13.31 2.90
N PRO A 124 10.76 13.12 4.12
CA PRO A 124 10.52 11.99 5.03
C PRO A 124 9.09 12.01 5.61
N THR A 125 8.68 10.93 6.27
CA THR A 125 7.38 10.81 6.91
C THR A 125 7.56 10.33 8.35
N PRO A 126 7.33 11.18 9.36
CA PRO A 126 6.88 12.57 9.28
C PRO A 126 7.98 13.55 8.82
N PHE A 127 7.57 14.70 8.31
CA PHE A 127 8.44 15.87 8.08
C PHE A 127 8.60 16.64 9.38
N MET A 128 9.85 16.94 9.77
CA MET A 128 10.14 17.54 11.07
C MET A 128 10.32 19.07 11.01
N GLY A 129 10.69 19.63 9.87
CA GLY A 129 10.91 21.06 9.65
C GLY A 129 12.22 21.62 10.23
N ASN A 130 13.19 20.76 10.60
CA ASN A 130 14.42 21.22 11.26
C ASN A 130 15.52 21.58 10.24
N ASP A 131 16.42 22.51 10.62
CA ASP A 131 17.62 22.83 9.82
C ASP A 131 18.40 21.58 9.38
N GLY A 132 18.80 21.56 8.10
CA GLY A 132 19.49 20.46 7.46
C GLY A 132 18.60 19.29 7.03
N GLU A 133 17.29 19.31 7.34
CA GLU A 133 16.38 18.25 6.92
C GLU A 133 16.14 18.30 5.41
N ILE A 134 16.54 17.25 4.71
CA ILE A 134 16.27 17.08 3.27
C ILE A 134 14.91 16.43 3.09
N PHE A 135 14.03 17.08 2.33
CA PHE A 135 12.69 16.60 2.01
C PHE A 135 12.48 16.52 0.49
N LYS A 136 11.55 15.64 0.10
CA LYS A 136 11.14 15.41 -1.29
C LYS A 136 9.72 15.86 -1.48
N LEU A 137 9.47 16.68 -2.50
CA LEU A 137 8.14 17.07 -2.93
C LEU A 137 7.50 15.99 -3.81
N ASN A 138 6.18 16.04 -3.98
CA ASN A 138 5.43 15.11 -4.85
C ASN A 138 5.92 15.13 -6.30
N ASP A 139 6.53 16.24 -6.67
CA ASP A 139 7.05 16.53 -7.98
C ASP A 139 8.46 15.92 -8.17
N GLY A 140 9.06 15.36 -7.13
CA GLY A 140 10.35 14.68 -7.18
C GLY A 140 11.55 15.57 -6.89
N SER A 141 11.37 16.89 -6.77
CA SER A 141 12.43 17.81 -6.35
C SER A 141 12.82 17.59 -4.88
N LEU A 142 14.11 17.78 -4.59
CA LEU A 142 14.72 17.65 -3.28
C LEU A 142 15.18 19.01 -2.79
N TRP A 143 14.84 19.28 -1.54
CA TRP A 143 15.09 20.56 -0.88
C TRP A 143 15.59 20.33 0.53
N GLU A 144 16.45 21.21 1.01
CA GLU A 144 16.98 21.20 2.37
C GLU A 144 16.39 22.37 3.14
N VAL A 145 15.89 22.14 4.36
CA VAL A 145 15.48 23.20 5.28
C VAL A 145 16.72 23.95 5.79
N LYS A 146 16.67 25.28 5.79
CA LYS A 146 17.78 26.15 6.21
C LYS A 146 17.37 27.07 7.35
N TYR A 147 18.22 27.20 8.36
CA TYR A 147 18.11 28.20 9.43
C TYR A 147 16.81 28.11 10.25
N GLU A 148 16.26 26.91 10.44
CA GLU A 148 15.02 26.70 11.18
C GLU A 148 15.24 25.90 12.48
N TYR A 149 14.72 26.43 13.59
CA TYR A 149 14.80 25.81 14.93
C TYR A 149 13.46 25.25 15.42
N GLU A 150 12.43 25.23 14.56
CA GLU A 150 11.07 24.87 14.95
C GLU A 150 10.62 23.49 14.46
N TYR A 151 10.01 22.74 15.38
CA TYR A 151 9.49 21.39 15.12
C TYR A 151 8.07 21.47 14.53
N LEU A 152 7.88 20.92 13.33
CA LEU A 152 6.63 21.03 12.56
C LEU A 152 5.86 19.71 12.36
N TYR A 153 6.41 18.59 12.83
CA TYR A 153 5.85 17.24 12.88
C TYR A 153 4.56 17.03 12.05
N ALA A 154 4.71 16.72 10.75
CA ALA A 154 3.58 16.56 9.84
C ALA A 154 3.71 15.30 8.96
N TYR A 155 2.60 14.58 8.79
CA TYR A 155 2.52 13.44 7.88
C TYR A 155 1.93 13.89 6.54
N TYR A 156 2.73 13.82 5.48
CA TYR A 156 2.35 14.20 4.11
C TYR A 156 1.69 15.59 3.99
N PRO A 157 2.29 16.66 4.54
CA PRO A 157 1.67 17.98 4.52
C PRO A 157 1.51 18.51 3.10
N ASP A 158 0.37 19.14 2.84
CA ASP A 158 0.20 20.08 1.74
C ASP A 158 0.91 21.39 2.08
N VAL A 159 1.66 21.89 1.12
CA VAL A 159 2.59 23.01 1.29
C VAL A 159 2.54 23.94 0.09
N ILE A 160 2.88 25.20 0.32
CA ILE A 160 3.09 26.17 -0.76
C ILE A 160 4.60 26.34 -0.95
N MET A 161 5.10 25.95 -2.11
CA MET A 161 6.49 26.08 -2.50
C MET A 161 6.72 27.35 -3.33
N CYS A 162 7.67 28.18 -2.93
CA CYS A 162 8.08 29.39 -3.65
C CYS A 162 9.56 29.30 -4.03
N PRO A 163 9.91 28.63 -5.15
CA PRO A 163 11.32 28.38 -5.51
C PRO A 163 12.15 29.65 -5.66
N SER A 164 11.62 30.66 -6.37
CA SER A 164 12.31 31.94 -6.59
C SER A 164 12.60 32.72 -5.31
N LYS A 165 11.93 32.37 -4.20
CA LYS A 165 12.10 33.00 -2.89
C LYS A 165 12.82 32.09 -1.89
N ASN A 166 13.17 30.85 -2.26
CA ASN A 166 13.72 29.87 -1.33
C ASN A 166 12.84 29.69 -0.08
N LYS A 167 11.51 29.67 -0.27
CA LYS A 167 10.52 29.56 0.81
C LYS A 167 9.60 28.37 0.62
N LEU A 168 9.35 27.68 1.72
CA LEU A 168 8.30 26.68 1.87
C LEU A 168 7.29 27.16 2.91
N VAL A 169 5.99 27.11 2.63
CA VAL A 169 4.94 27.39 3.62
C VAL A 169 4.22 26.10 3.98
N VAL A 170 4.27 25.73 5.26
CA VAL A 170 3.63 24.54 5.82
C VAL A 170 2.85 24.94 7.07
N ASN A 171 1.56 24.61 7.12
CA ASN A 171 0.67 25.00 8.22
C ASN A 171 0.73 26.50 8.59
N GLY A 172 0.89 27.37 7.58
CA GLY A 172 1.03 28.82 7.77
C GLY A 172 2.41 29.30 8.24
N LYS A 173 3.34 28.39 8.59
CA LYS A 173 4.73 28.74 8.88
C LYS A 173 5.56 28.77 7.61
N SER A 174 6.43 29.77 7.47
CA SER A 174 7.33 29.91 6.34
C SER A 174 8.75 29.52 6.73
N LEU A 175 9.27 28.47 6.10
CA LEU A 175 10.63 27.97 6.26
C LEU A 175 11.53 28.45 5.12
N ASN A 176 12.80 28.73 5.41
CA ASN A 176 13.81 28.88 4.36
C ASN A 176 14.22 27.49 3.86
N VAL A 177 14.36 27.35 2.55
CA VAL A 177 14.70 26.08 1.91
C VAL A 177 15.65 26.31 0.74
N GLU A 178 16.56 25.37 0.52
CA GLU A 178 17.50 25.42 -0.60
C GLU A 178 17.31 24.21 -1.50
N HIS A 179 17.35 24.42 -2.82
CA HIS A 179 17.24 23.33 -3.78
C HIS A 179 18.53 22.51 -3.79
N VAL A 180 18.43 21.21 -3.54
CA VAL A 180 19.59 20.31 -3.46
C VAL A 180 19.64 19.27 -4.58
N GLY A 181 18.59 19.14 -5.39
CA GLY A 181 18.59 18.24 -6.56
C GLY A 181 17.21 17.63 -6.81
N GLY A 182 17.16 16.54 -7.58
CA GLY A 182 15.90 15.92 -8.00
C GLY A 182 15.49 16.34 -9.42
N ASN A 183 14.36 15.80 -9.88
CA ASN A 183 13.90 15.91 -11.27
C ASN A 183 13.30 17.27 -11.64
#